data_AF-A0A518ENL1-F1
#
_entry.id   AF-A0A518ENL1-F1
#
_cell.length_a   1.000
_cell.length_b   1.000
_cell.length_c   1.000
_cell.angle_alpha   90.00
_cell.angle_beta   90.00
_cell.angle_gamma   90.00
#
_symmetry.space_group_name_H-M   'P 1'
#
loop_
_entity.id
_entity.type
_entity.pdbx_description
1 polymer ?
#
loop_
_entity_poly.entity_id
_entity_poly.type
_entity_poly.pdbx_seq_one_letter_code
_entity_poly.pdbx_strand_id
1 'polypeptide(L)'
;MIPCKLEGSPMDDTELINDALDDLIRRALAEDLGLVITDETTPEELVRRDLTTRTAVSQGRRGRATLVAKESGVFAGGQAFHRALRYLDPTATVEAIVPDGQTVVPGDIVLHAHGNGRALLVAERTALNIVQRMSGVASQTRKCVDLVAGTGARILDTRKTTPGMRTLDKYAVRVGGGCNHRIGLFDEVMVKENHVDLAGRPLEEVLREIRADVGPDVKITSEARDEAEAMAGIRGGADVVLLDNMSPERMGEMVPRLRALAAELGQTVELEASGGITHATLPAVARSGVDRISMGALTHSAPALDLSLNLEFDDEGGADRSGAHTPARAEVVRRDDEPGTLDLDLPATHAHGRMARRIARQFAVSEGLPTAEIETLEFVVGELLDNAVDHGGGGAARELQDLPKDVRMRLFVRVKCAEDSVLWAVRVEDQGGGEPALVRSMIEPEDGIPDLEDERGRGFFLLAQMVDELDVSTSVDGLGLALEARKGHGRAAS
;
A
#
# COMPACT_ATOMS: atom_id res chain seq x y z
N MET A 1 18.61 -12.34 -27.41
CA MET A 1 18.74 -13.42 -26.41
C MET A 1 18.96 -12.75 -25.06
N ILE A 2 17.98 -12.83 -24.16
CA ILE A 2 18.10 -12.25 -22.81
C ILE A 2 19.00 -13.20 -22.01
N PRO A 3 20.14 -12.76 -21.44
CA PRO A 3 21.01 -13.64 -20.70
C PRO A 3 20.34 -14.09 -19.40
N CYS A 4 20.12 -15.40 -19.32
CA CYS A 4 19.62 -16.11 -18.15
C CYS A 4 20.73 -16.22 -17.09
N LYS A 5 20.86 -15.21 -16.23
CA LYS A 5 21.48 -15.32 -14.90
C LYS A 5 20.91 -14.22 -14.00
N LEU A 6 19.81 -14.51 -13.31
CA LEU A 6 19.34 -13.68 -12.18
C LEU A 6 20.10 -13.97 -10.87
N GLU A 7 21.15 -14.79 -10.94
CA GLU A 7 22.18 -14.84 -9.91
C GLU A 7 23.55 -14.53 -10.56
N GLY A 8 24.04 -13.31 -10.37
CA GLY A 8 25.47 -13.00 -10.50
C GLY A 8 25.97 -12.22 -11.73
N SER A 9 25.14 -11.49 -12.49
CA SER A 9 25.63 -10.54 -13.52
C SER A 9 25.06 -9.13 -13.30
N PRO A 10 25.89 -8.07 -13.23
CA PRO A 10 25.45 -6.68 -13.02
C PRO A 10 25.02 -5.97 -14.33
N MET A 11 24.53 -6.72 -15.33
CA MET A 11 23.61 -6.11 -16.31
C MET A 11 22.26 -6.09 -15.62
N ASP A 12 21.91 -4.86 -15.26
CA ASP A 12 21.21 -4.42 -14.06
C ASP A 12 19.75 -4.89 -14.05
N ASP A 13 19.31 -5.55 -12.96
CA ASP A 13 17.89 -5.85 -12.71
C ASP A 13 17.03 -4.60 -13.00
N THR A 14 17.56 -3.41 -12.69
CA THR A 14 16.93 -2.11 -12.92
C THR A 14 16.72 -1.80 -14.41
N GLU A 15 17.68 -2.09 -15.29
CA GLU A 15 17.58 -1.84 -16.74
C GLU A 15 16.50 -2.74 -17.35
N LEU A 16 16.46 -4.02 -16.97
CA LEU A 16 15.41 -4.94 -17.41
C LEU A 16 14.01 -4.51 -16.96
N ILE A 17 13.88 -4.03 -15.71
CA ILE A 17 12.59 -3.51 -15.21
C ILE A 17 12.21 -2.24 -15.96
N ASN A 18 13.16 -1.35 -16.20
CA ASN A 18 12.96 -0.11 -16.93
C ASN A 18 12.49 -0.34 -18.36
N ASP A 19 13.11 -1.25 -19.11
CA ASP A 19 12.70 -1.61 -20.46
C ASP A 19 11.29 -2.21 -20.48
N ALA A 20 10.99 -3.08 -19.51
CA ALA A 20 9.66 -3.67 -19.38
C ALA A 20 8.58 -2.61 -19.04
N LEU A 21 8.92 -1.61 -18.22
CA LEU A 21 8.06 -0.47 -17.92
C LEU A 21 7.83 0.38 -19.17
N ASP A 22 8.87 0.76 -19.90
CA ASP A 22 8.76 1.59 -21.10
C ASP A 22 7.90 0.93 -22.18
N ASP A 23 8.12 -0.37 -22.43
CA ASP A 23 7.32 -1.13 -23.39
C ASP A 23 5.85 -1.25 -22.95
N LEU A 24 5.58 -1.46 -21.66
CA LEU A 24 4.22 -1.48 -21.14
C LEU A 24 3.54 -0.11 -21.23
N ILE A 25 4.22 0.96 -20.79
CA ILE A 25 3.72 2.33 -20.82
C ILE A 25 3.38 2.73 -22.26
N ARG A 26 4.28 2.48 -23.21
CA ARG A 26 4.05 2.78 -24.62
C ARG A 26 2.81 2.05 -25.15
N ARG A 27 2.63 0.77 -24.83
CA ARG A 27 1.42 0.02 -25.24
C ARG A 27 0.15 0.55 -24.58
N ALA A 28 0.20 0.83 -23.29
CA ALA A 28 -0.95 1.32 -22.54
C ALA A 28 -1.38 2.72 -23.00
N LEU A 29 -0.43 3.64 -23.21
CA LEU A 29 -0.70 4.96 -23.80
C LEU A 29 -1.24 4.83 -25.23
N ALA A 30 -0.70 3.93 -26.05
CA ALA A 30 -1.20 3.68 -27.40
C ALA A 30 -2.67 3.23 -27.41
N GLU A 31 -3.04 2.37 -26.45
CA GLU A 31 -4.41 1.91 -26.23
C GLU A 31 -5.33 3.06 -25.79
N ASP A 32 -4.97 3.78 -24.72
CA ASP A 32 -5.78 4.87 -24.15
C ASP A 32 -5.95 6.04 -25.14
N LEU A 33 -4.91 6.37 -25.91
CA LEU A 33 -4.89 7.52 -26.81
C LEU A 33 -5.31 7.17 -28.25
N GLY A 34 -5.54 5.89 -28.54
CA GLY A 34 -6.03 5.41 -29.84
C GLY A 34 -5.10 5.73 -31.01
N LEU A 35 -3.79 5.54 -30.83
CA LEU A 35 -2.79 5.71 -31.89
C LEU A 35 -1.66 4.69 -31.79
N VAL A 36 -0.94 4.48 -32.89
CA VAL A 36 0.34 3.77 -32.87
C VAL A 36 1.42 4.76 -32.46
N ILE A 37 2.15 4.43 -31.40
CA ILE A 37 3.29 5.22 -30.93
C ILE A 37 4.57 4.65 -31.55
N THR A 38 5.28 5.50 -32.31
CA THR A 38 6.57 5.23 -32.96
C THR A 38 7.65 6.18 -32.42
N ASP A 39 8.89 5.98 -32.83
CA ASP A 39 10.02 6.83 -32.40
C ASP A 39 9.89 8.29 -32.88
N GLU A 40 9.06 8.54 -33.91
CA GLU A 40 8.74 9.88 -34.41
C GLU A 40 7.56 10.55 -33.69
N THR A 41 6.83 9.82 -32.84
CA THR A 41 5.66 10.36 -32.13
C THR A 41 6.11 11.33 -31.04
N THR A 42 5.61 12.57 -31.12
CA THR A 42 6.00 13.63 -30.18
C THR A 42 5.12 13.63 -28.91
N PRO A 43 5.63 14.07 -27.75
CA PRO A 43 4.82 14.25 -26.55
C PRO A 43 3.60 15.16 -26.77
N GLU A 44 3.74 16.21 -27.57
CA GLU A 44 2.64 17.13 -27.91
C GLU A 44 1.53 16.43 -28.71
N GLU A 45 1.88 15.49 -29.60
CA GLU A 45 0.88 14.68 -30.31
C GLU A 45 0.11 13.78 -29.36
N LEU A 46 0.81 13.12 -28.42
CA LEU A 46 0.19 12.27 -27.41
C LEU A 46 -0.77 13.06 -26.51
N VAL A 47 -0.29 14.17 -25.93
CA VAL A 47 -1.08 15.02 -25.03
C VAL A 47 -2.32 15.60 -25.73
N ARG A 48 -2.25 15.86 -27.04
CA ARG A 48 -3.40 16.34 -27.82
C ARG A 48 -4.45 15.26 -28.11
N ARG A 49 -4.16 13.97 -27.91
CA ARG A 49 -5.12 12.89 -28.16
C ARG A 49 -6.21 12.80 -27.10
N ASP A 50 -5.93 13.22 -25.87
CA ASP A 50 -6.97 13.37 -24.85
C ASP A 50 -7.90 14.54 -25.22
N LEU A 51 -9.13 14.20 -25.60
CA LEU A 51 -10.14 15.14 -26.03
C LEU A 51 -10.52 16.13 -24.93
N THR A 52 -10.63 15.67 -23.68
CA THR A 52 -11.05 16.49 -22.55
C THR A 52 -9.94 17.47 -22.22
N THR A 53 -8.72 16.97 -22.00
CA THR A 53 -7.57 17.82 -21.66
C THR A 53 -7.25 18.82 -22.78
N ARG A 54 -7.30 18.39 -24.06
CA ARG A 54 -7.03 19.28 -25.19
C ARG A 54 -8.02 20.45 -25.27
N THR A 55 -9.30 20.22 -24.98
CA THR A 55 -10.39 21.18 -25.19
C THR A 55 -10.66 22.06 -23.97
N ALA A 56 -10.52 21.51 -22.76
CA ALA A 56 -10.89 22.19 -21.52
C ALA A 56 -9.72 22.93 -20.83
N VAL A 57 -8.48 22.52 -21.05
CA VAL A 57 -7.31 23.06 -20.34
C VAL A 57 -6.47 23.90 -21.29
N SER A 58 -5.93 25.05 -20.91
CA SER A 58 -5.03 25.85 -21.78
C SER A 58 -3.66 25.16 -21.98
N GLN A 59 -2.85 25.65 -22.93
CA GLN A 59 -1.46 25.18 -23.08
C GLN A 59 -0.51 25.94 -22.15
N GLY A 60 0.57 25.29 -21.73
CA GLY A 60 1.68 25.92 -21.00
C GLY A 60 1.51 26.00 -19.48
N ARG A 61 0.31 25.73 -18.94
CA ARG A 61 0.08 25.64 -17.50
C ARG A 61 0.86 24.46 -16.91
N ARG A 62 1.63 24.71 -15.84
CA ARG A 62 2.32 23.67 -15.07
C ARG A 62 1.48 23.26 -13.87
N GLY A 63 1.78 22.09 -13.33
CA GLY A 63 1.10 21.57 -12.15
C GLY A 63 1.95 20.60 -11.37
N ARG A 64 1.49 20.31 -10.17
CA ARG A 64 2.05 19.36 -9.22
C ARG A 64 1.09 18.19 -9.07
N ALA A 65 1.64 17.01 -8.89
CA ALA A 65 0.90 15.82 -8.57
C ALA A 65 1.44 15.19 -7.30
N THR A 66 0.55 14.76 -6.42
CA THR A 66 0.90 14.06 -5.18
C THR A 66 0.19 12.70 -5.19
N LEU A 67 0.98 11.62 -5.19
CA LEU A 67 0.46 10.27 -5.09
C LEU A 67 0.28 9.91 -3.62
N VAL A 68 -0.94 9.50 -3.25
CA VAL A 68 -1.33 9.23 -1.86
C VAL A 68 -1.85 7.80 -1.75
N ALA A 69 -1.39 7.06 -0.74
CA ALA A 69 -1.93 5.76 -0.41
C ALA A 69 -3.33 5.88 0.21
N LYS A 70 -4.29 5.08 -0.26
CA LYS A 70 -5.66 5.00 0.30
C LYS A 70 -5.91 3.73 1.09
N GLU A 71 -5.04 2.74 0.92
CA GLU A 71 -5.05 1.46 1.60
C GLU A 71 -3.65 1.13 2.16
N SER A 72 -3.58 0.30 3.21
CA SER A 72 -2.32 -0.24 3.70
C SER A 72 -1.78 -1.34 2.78
N GLY A 73 -0.47 -1.32 2.53
CA GLY A 73 0.17 -2.33 1.68
C GLY A 73 1.68 -2.16 1.58
N VAL A 74 2.27 -2.84 0.61
CA VAL A 74 3.67 -2.66 0.20
C VAL A 74 3.68 -1.89 -1.11
N PHE A 75 4.41 -0.77 -1.12
CA PHE A 75 4.57 0.03 -2.32
C PHE A 75 5.53 -0.63 -3.31
N ALA A 76 5.16 -0.66 -4.60
CA ALA A 76 6.02 -1.13 -5.67
C ALA A 76 5.70 -0.42 -7.00
N GLY A 77 6.74 -0.18 -7.80
CA GLY A 77 6.60 0.41 -9.13
C GLY A 77 6.77 1.92 -9.17
N GLY A 78 7.47 2.56 -8.22
CA GLY A 78 7.66 4.02 -8.22
C GLY A 78 8.21 4.59 -9.54
N GLN A 79 9.05 3.83 -10.26
CA GLN A 79 9.56 4.23 -11.58
C GLN A 79 8.49 4.27 -12.68
N ALA A 80 7.39 3.53 -12.55
CA ALA A 80 6.33 3.53 -13.56
C ALA A 80 5.71 4.94 -13.71
N PHE A 81 5.48 5.64 -12.60
CA PHE A 81 4.93 6.99 -12.64
C PHE A 81 5.90 7.97 -13.30
N HIS A 82 7.17 7.94 -12.89
CA HIS A 82 8.22 8.77 -13.46
C HIS A 82 8.35 8.55 -14.98
N ARG A 83 8.38 7.30 -15.43
CA ARG A 83 8.53 6.96 -16.84
C ARG A 83 7.30 7.34 -17.68
N ALA A 84 6.10 7.06 -17.19
CA ALA A 84 4.85 7.43 -17.86
C ALA A 84 4.75 8.95 -18.05
N LEU A 85 5.08 9.73 -17.02
CA LEU A 85 5.05 11.18 -17.11
C LEU A 85 6.15 11.71 -18.04
N ARG A 86 7.38 11.20 -17.97
CA ARG A 86 8.47 11.65 -18.87
C ARG A 86 8.24 11.33 -20.33
N TYR A 87 7.44 10.30 -20.62
CA TYR A 87 6.99 10.00 -21.97
C TYR A 87 6.13 11.13 -22.57
N LEU A 88 5.39 11.85 -21.72
CA LEU A 88 4.45 12.91 -22.10
C LEU A 88 4.97 14.34 -21.83
N ASP A 89 5.93 14.48 -20.93
CA ASP A 89 6.65 15.71 -20.64
C ASP A 89 8.12 15.38 -20.28
N PRO A 90 9.05 15.48 -21.26
CA PRO A 90 10.46 15.23 -21.01
C PRO A 90 11.10 16.16 -19.97
N THR A 91 10.44 17.27 -19.58
CA THR A 91 10.93 18.23 -18.58
C THR A 91 10.35 17.97 -17.18
N ALA A 92 9.48 16.98 -17.03
CA ALA A 92 8.87 16.65 -15.75
C ALA A 92 9.89 16.11 -14.75
N THR A 93 9.66 16.44 -13.49
CA THR A 93 10.44 15.98 -12.34
C THR A 93 9.56 15.14 -11.43
N VAL A 94 10.07 14.00 -10.97
CA VAL A 94 9.40 13.15 -9.98
C VAL A 94 10.35 12.89 -8.82
N GLU A 95 9.86 13.12 -7.62
CA GLU A 95 10.54 12.85 -6.36
C GLU A 95 9.82 11.72 -5.65
N ALA A 96 10.48 10.57 -5.53
CA ALA A 96 9.97 9.45 -4.75
C ALA A 96 10.22 9.70 -3.27
N ILE A 97 9.16 9.62 -2.45
CA ILE A 97 9.24 9.73 -0.99
C ILE A 97 9.35 8.34 -0.38
N VAL A 98 8.60 7.39 -0.93
CA VAL A 98 8.58 6.00 -0.49
C VAL A 98 9.30 5.12 -1.54
N PRO A 99 10.38 4.41 -1.18
CA PRO A 99 11.02 3.43 -2.05
C PRO A 99 10.17 2.16 -2.20
N ASP A 100 10.37 1.45 -3.31
CA ASP A 100 9.77 0.13 -3.53
C ASP A 100 10.15 -0.82 -2.38
N GLY A 101 9.15 -1.55 -1.85
CA GLY A 101 9.32 -2.53 -0.77
C GLY A 101 8.96 -2.00 0.61
N GLN A 102 8.78 -0.69 0.75
CA GLN A 102 8.33 -0.09 1.99
C GLN A 102 6.82 -0.27 2.20
N THR A 103 6.43 -0.49 3.45
CA THR A 103 5.03 -0.50 3.87
C THR A 103 4.47 0.92 3.85
N VAL A 104 3.28 1.07 3.26
CA VAL A 104 2.50 2.31 3.27
C VAL A 104 1.20 2.10 4.01
N VAL A 105 0.68 3.17 4.60
CA VAL A 105 -0.63 3.24 5.24
C VAL A 105 -1.49 4.35 4.62
N PRO A 106 -2.83 4.31 4.78
CA PRO A 106 -3.70 5.33 4.22
C PRO A 106 -3.30 6.74 4.68
N GLY A 107 -3.14 7.65 3.73
CA GLY A 107 -2.69 9.02 3.98
C GLY A 107 -1.21 9.26 3.67
N ASP A 108 -0.41 8.21 3.55
CA ASP A 108 1.00 8.35 3.20
C ASP A 108 1.18 8.97 1.82
N ILE A 109 2.08 9.94 1.74
CA ILE A 109 2.54 10.51 0.48
C ILE A 109 3.66 9.61 -0.06
N VAL A 110 3.45 9.12 -1.27
CA VAL A 110 4.34 8.13 -1.91
C VAL A 110 5.35 8.79 -2.84
N LEU A 111 4.89 9.76 -3.63
CA LEU A 111 5.74 10.56 -4.51
C LEU A 111 5.10 11.92 -4.80
N HIS A 112 5.96 12.87 -5.18
CA HIS A 112 5.59 14.13 -5.78
C HIS A 112 6.06 14.17 -7.24
N ALA A 113 5.27 14.80 -8.10
CA ALA A 113 5.65 15.09 -9.47
C ALA A 113 5.34 16.55 -9.81
N HIS A 114 6.09 17.12 -10.74
CA HIS A 114 5.88 18.46 -11.24
C HIS A 114 6.20 18.51 -12.74
N GLY A 115 5.31 19.10 -13.53
CA GLY A 115 5.39 19.05 -14.98
C GLY A 115 4.32 19.88 -15.67
N ASN A 116 4.21 19.70 -16.98
CA ASN A 116 3.11 20.21 -17.78
C ASN A 116 1.78 19.66 -17.27
N GLY A 117 0.82 20.53 -16.98
CA GLY A 117 -0.46 20.15 -16.38
C GLY A 117 -1.29 19.24 -17.27
N ARG A 118 -1.24 19.43 -18.60
CA ARG A 118 -1.92 18.53 -19.54
C ARG A 118 -1.24 17.15 -19.57
N ALA A 119 0.09 17.09 -19.54
CA ALA A 119 0.81 15.82 -19.47
C ALA A 119 0.50 15.05 -18.19
N LEU A 120 0.39 15.73 -17.05
CA LEU A 120 -0.02 15.12 -15.77
C LEU A 120 -1.40 14.47 -15.86
N LEU A 121 -2.38 15.16 -16.46
CA LEU A 121 -3.74 14.63 -16.65
C LEU A 121 -3.75 13.41 -17.57
N VAL A 122 -3.01 13.45 -18.68
CA VAL A 122 -2.93 12.32 -19.61
C VAL A 122 -2.19 11.12 -18.99
N ALA A 123 -1.15 11.36 -18.20
CA ALA A 123 -0.34 10.30 -17.58
C ALA A 123 -1.08 9.59 -16.44
N GLU A 124 -2.00 10.28 -15.75
CA GLU A 124 -2.57 9.86 -14.47
C GLU A 124 -3.01 8.40 -14.46
N ARG A 125 -3.94 8.04 -15.37
CA ARG A 125 -4.61 6.75 -15.28
C ARG A 125 -3.69 5.59 -15.66
N THR A 126 -2.92 5.77 -16.73
CA THR A 126 -1.92 4.77 -17.16
C THR A 126 -0.89 4.52 -16.06
N ALA A 127 -0.36 5.59 -15.44
CA ALA A 127 0.60 5.47 -14.36
C ALA A 127 0.00 4.80 -13.12
N LEU A 128 -1.17 5.25 -12.66
CA LEU A 128 -1.86 4.68 -11.50
C LEU A 128 -2.14 3.19 -11.70
N ASN A 129 -2.69 2.78 -12.85
CA ASN A 129 -3.03 1.37 -13.10
C ASN A 129 -1.81 0.44 -12.96
N ILE A 130 -0.63 0.87 -13.43
CA ILE A 130 0.60 0.09 -13.35
C ILE A 130 1.09 0.02 -11.90
N VAL A 131 1.21 1.17 -11.23
CA VAL A 131 1.73 1.26 -9.85
C VAL A 131 0.82 0.52 -8.87
N GLN A 132 -0.50 0.73 -8.96
CA GLN A 132 -1.49 0.08 -8.10
C GLN A 132 -1.45 -1.45 -8.27
N ARG A 133 -1.32 -1.94 -9.51
CA ARG A 133 -1.19 -3.38 -9.78
C ARG A 133 0.10 -3.96 -9.18
N MET A 134 1.25 -3.31 -9.44
CA MET A 134 2.54 -3.77 -8.92
C MET A 134 2.54 -3.77 -7.38
N SER A 135 2.03 -2.70 -6.77
CA SER A 135 1.88 -2.60 -5.32
C SER A 135 0.92 -3.65 -4.76
N GLY A 136 -0.15 -3.99 -5.50
CA GLY A 136 -1.06 -5.08 -5.17
C GLY A 136 -0.39 -6.45 -5.10
N VAL A 137 0.42 -6.78 -6.12
CA VAL A 137 1.22 -8.01 -6.15
C VAL A 137 2.24 -8.07 -5.01
N ALA A 138 2.95 -6.97 -4.74
CA ALA A 138 3.91 -6.88 -3.64
C ALA A 138 3.23 -7.05 -2.27
N SER A 139 2.09 -6.38 -2.07
CA SER A 139 1.29 -6.47 -0.85
C SER A 139 0.78 -7.89 -0.61
N GLN A 140 0.26 -8.53 -1.65
CA GLN A 140 -0.24 -9.90 -1.60
C GLN A 140 0.89 -10.90 -1.31
N THR A 141 2.07 -10.67 -1.88
CA THR A 141 3.25 -11.49 -1.61
C THR A 141 3.73 -11.34 -0.18
N ARG A 142 3.81 -10.11 0.34
CA ARG A 142 4.18 -9.82 1.73
C ARG A 142 3.29 -10.57 2.72
N LYS A 143 1.96 -10.51 2.51
CA LYS A 143 0.99 -11.27 3.31
C LYS A 143 1.31 -12.76 3.35
N CYS A 144 1.62 -13.38 2.21
CA CYS A 144 1.99 -14.79 2.15
C CYS A 144 3.33 -15.09 2.85
N VAL A 145 4.33 -14.23 2.67
CA VAL A 145 5.64 -14.36 3.32
C VAL A 145 5.50 -14.31 4.84
N ASP A 146 4.73 -13.36 5.35
CA ASP A 146 4.51 -13.20 6.79
C ASP A 146 3.76 -14.41 7.38
N LEU A 147 2.80 -14.99 6.64
CA LEU A 147 2.06 -16.20 7.06
C LEU A 147 2.93 -17.47 7.20
N VAL A 148 4.09 -17.51 6.55
CA VAL A 148 5.02 -18.66 6.60
C VAL A 148 6.31 -18.35 7.36
N ALA A 149 6.39 -17.18 8.00
CA ALA A 149 7.55 -16.80 8.79
C ALA A 149 7.87 -17.86 9.85
N GLY A 150 9.15 -18.24 9.94
CA GLY A 150 9.65 -19.22 10.89
C GLY A 150 9.53 -20.69 10.46
N THR A 151 8.89 -21.02 9.33
CA THR A 151 8.85 -22.42 8.84
C THR A 151 10.06 -22.81 7.97
N GLY A 152 10.79 -21.82 7.45
CA GLY A 152 11.86 -22.01 6.47
C GLY A 152 11.38 -22.14 5.02
N ALA A 153 10.06 -22.18 4.77
CA ALA A 153 9.51 -22.25 3.43
C ALA A 153 9.58 -20.88 2.72
N ARG A 154 9.96 -20.87 1.44
CA ARG A 154 9.95 -19.67 0.60
C ARG A 154 8.68 -19.59 -0.25
N ILE A 155 8.14 -18.39 -0.41
CA ILE A 155 7.00 -18.14 -1.30
C ILE A 155 7.50 -17.82 -2.70
N LEU A 156 7.01 -18.55 -3.71
CA LEU A 156 7.38 -18.39 -5.10
C LEU A 156 6.19 -17.94 -5.96
N ASP A 157 6.50 -17.16 -6.98
CA ASP A 157 5.56 -16.87 -8.07
C ASP A 157 5.38 -18.05 -9.04
N THR A 158 4.69 -17.79 -10.16
CA THR A 158 4.58 -18.75 -11.27
C THR A 158 4.63 -18.02 -12.62
N ARG A 159 4.46 -18.77 -13.72
CA ARG A 159 4.23 -18.21 -15.06
C ARG A 159 2.79 -17.74 -15.32
N LYS A 160 1.87 -17.94 -14.36
CA LYS A 160 0.47 -17.47 -14.41
C LYS A 160 0.42 -15.98 -14.09
N THR A 161 1.07 -15.18 -14.93
CA THR A 161 1.17 -13.72 -14.83
C THR A 161 0.24 -13.05 -15.82
N THR A 162 -0.01 -11.74 -15.64
CA THR A 162 -0.71 -10.99 -16.69
C THR A 162 0.12 -10.98 -17.97
N PRO A 163 -0.47 -11.27 -19.14
CA PRO A 163 0.24 -11.21 -20.41
C PRO A 163 0.93 -9.85 -20.62
N GLY A 164 2.19 -9.87 -21.06
CA GLY A 164 3.00 -8.64 -21.24
C GLY A 164 3.56 -8.04 -19.96
N MET A 165 3.12 -8.46 -18.76
CA MET A 165 3.58 -7.89 -17.48
C MET A 165 4.48 -8.81 -16.66
N ARG A 166 4.87 -9.98 -17.19
CA ARG A 166 5.60 -11.00 -16.41
C ARG A 166 6.80 -10.44 -15.65
N THR A 167 7.67 -9.69 -16.32
CA THR A 167 8.87 -9.10 -15.69
C THR A 167 8.51 -8.22 -14.50
N LEU A 168 7.47 -7.40 -14.63
CA LEU A 168 7.00 -6.47 -13.60
C LEU A 168 6.26 -7.18 -12.46
N ASP A 169 5.41 -8.16 -12.78
CA ASP A 169 4.73 -9.00 -11.79
C ASP A 169 5.78 -9.76 -10.92
N LYS A 170 6.81 -10.33 -11.55
CA LYS A 170 7.90 -11.03 -10.84
C LYS A 170 8.77 -10.07 -10.02
N TYR A 171 9.04 -8.88 -10.54
CA TYR A 171 9.69 -7.83 -9.76
C TYR A 171 8.88 -7.47 -8.52
N ALA A 172 7.57 -7.24 -8.65
CA ALA A 172 6.70 -6.94 -7.53
C ALA A 172 6.66 -8.07 -6.48
N VAL A 173 6.74 -9.34 -6.89
CA VAL A 173 6.89 -10.48 -5.97
C VAL A 173 8.19 -10.36 -5.17
N ARG A 174 9.33 -10.07 -5.81
CA ARG A 174 10.61 -9.85 -5.10
C ARG A 174 10.52 -8.67 -4.12
N VAL A 175 9.91 -7.57 -4.54
CA VAL A 175 9.67 -6.38 -3.69
C VAL A 175 8.83 -6.74 -2.46
N GLY A 176 7.82 -7.61 -2.63
CA GLY A 176 7.01 -8.15 -1.53
C GLY A 176 7.72 -9.18 -0.64
N GLY A 177 8.98 -9.52 -0.92
CA GLY A 177 9.78 -10.50 -0.16
C GLY A 177 9.65 -11.96 -0.62
N GLY A 178 8.97 -12.21 -1.73
CA GLY A 178 8.90 -13.53 -2.36
C GLY A 178 10.13 -13.83 -3.23
N CYS A 179 10.15 -15.03 -3.81
CA CYS A 179 11.17 -15.48 -4.74
C CYS A 179 10.59 -15.74 -6.13
N ASN A 180 11.42 -15.61 -7.15
CA ASN A 180 10.99 -15.94 -8.50
C ASN A 180 11.19 -17.44 -8.76
N HIS A 181 10.15 -18.12 -9.22
CA HIS A 181 10.32 -19.34 -10.00
C HIS A 181 10.90 -18.96 -11.38
N ARG A 182 11.22 -19.95 -12.23
CA ARG A 182 11.52 -19.75 -13.66
C ARG A 182 10.71 -18.64 -14.35
N ILE A 183 11.39 -17.81 -15.11
CA ILE A 183 10.87 -16.74 -15.95
C ILE A 183 10.04 -17.29 -17.10
N GLY A 184 10.52 -18.35 -17.76
CA GLY A 184 9.97 -18.86 -19.00
C GLY A 184 10.04 -20.37 -19.14
N LEU A 185 10.00 -20.82 -20.38
CA LEU A 185 10.25 -22.22 -20.74
C LEU A 185 11.73 -22.48 -21.05
N PHE A 186 12.54 -21.42 -21.07
CA PHE A 186 13.90 -21.42 -21.60
C PHE A 186 14.99 -21.47 -20.50
N ASP A 187 14.62 -21.28 -19.24
CA ASP A 187 15.55 -21.07 -18.12
C ASP A 187 15.50 -22.15 -17.04
N GLU A 188 14.46 -22.97 -17.01
CA GLU A 188 14.36 -24.13 -16.11
C GLU A 188 13.46 -25.19 -16.75
N VAL A 189 13.91 -26.45 -16.69
CA VAL A 189 13.09 -27.58 -17.12
C VAL A 189 12.05 -27.88 -16.06
N MET A 190 10.78 -28.03 -16.47
CA MET A 190 9.73 -28.54 -15.60
C MET A 190 8.99 -29.66 -16.30
N VAL A 191 9.27 -30.89 -15.88
CA VAL A 191 8.60 -32.10 -16.35
C VAL A 191 7.26 -32.23 -15.64
N LYS A 192 6.22 -32.50 -16.41
CA LYS A 192 4.82 -32.65 -15.98
C LYS A 192 4.27 -33.96 -16.52
N GLU A 193 3.14 -34.43 -16.00
CA GLU A 193 2.44 -35.64 -16.47
C GLU A 193 2.37 -35.71 -18.01
N ASN A 194 1.94 -34.63 -18.67
CA ASN A 194 1.78 -34.60 -20.13
C ASN A 194 3.08 -34.84 -20.89
N HIS A 195 4.24 -34.47 -20.32
CA HIS A 195 5.53 -34.72 -20.95
C HIS A 195 5.92 -36.20 -20.84
N VAL A 196 5.66 -36.80 -19.68
CA VAL A 196 5.95 -38.22 -19.42
C VAL A 196 5.03 -39.10 -20.26
N ASP A 197 3.73 -38.79 -20.26
CA ASP A 197 2.72 -39.51 -21.03
C ASP A 197 3.02 -39.47 -22.53
N LEU A 198 3.40 -38.29 -23.05
CA LEU A 198 3.76 -38.13 -24.46
C LEU A 198 5.09 -38.82 -24.80
N ALA A 199 6.05 -38.83 -23.87
CA ALA A 199 7.31 -39.54 -24.05
C ALA A 199 7.13 -41.06 -24.05
N GLY A 200 6.06 -41.58 -23.44
CA GLY A 200 5.75 -43.01 -23.39
C GLY A 200 6.78 -43.85 -22.65
N ARG A 201 7.52 -43.24 -21.72
CA ARG A 201 8.67 -43.83 -21.02
C ARG A 201 8.62 -43.53 -19.52
N PRO A 202 9.30 -44.34 -18.68
CA PRO A 202 9.35 -44.09 -17.25
C PRO A 202 9.95 -42.72 -16.91
N LEU A 203 9.37 -42.03 -15.92
CA LEU A 203 9.80 -40.69 -15.49
C LEU A 203 11.30 -40.60 -15.21
N GLU A 204 11.87 -41.62 -14.55
CA GLU A 204 13.31 -41.66 -14.23
C GLU A 204 14.20 -41.64 -15.48
N GLU A 205 13.79 -42.32 -16.55
CA GLU A 205 14.53 -42.35 -17.82
C GLU A 205 14.45 -40.99 -18.51
N VAL A 206 13.25 -40.41 -18.56
CA VAL A 206 13.02 -39.08 -19.13
C VAL A 206 13.88 -38.03 -18.43
N LEU A 207 13.94 -38.04 -17.09
CA LEU A 207 14.75 -37.08 -16.32
C LEU A 207 16.25 -37.24 -16.57
N ARG A 208 16.76 -38.47 -16.64
CA ARG A 208 18.20 -38.74 -16.93
C ARG A 208 18.59 -38.26 -18.32
N GLU A 209 17.74 -38.47 -19.32
CA GLU A 209 17.99 -37.99 -20.68
C GLU A 209 17.95 -36.47 -20.77
N ILE A 210 16.97 -35.83 -20.13
CA ILE A 210 16.91 -34.37 -20.03
C ILE A 210 18.21 -33.86 -19.42
N ARG A 211 18.65 -34.42 -18.29
CA ARG A 211 19.92 -34.03 -17.63
C ARG A 211 21.13 -34.18 -18.55
N ALA A 212 21.19 -35.24 -19.34
CA ALA A 212 22.27 -35.47 -20.30
C ALA A 212 22.27 -34.43 -21.44
N ASP A 213 21.09 -33.94 -21.84
CA ASP A 213 20.93 -32.93 -22.90
C ASP A 213 21.17 -31.49 -22.41
N VAL A 214 20.52 -31.08 -21.32
CA VAL A 214 20.58 -29.68 -20.84
C VAL A 214 21.81 -29.38 -19.96
N GLY A 215 22.52 -30.42 -19.52
CA GLY A 215 23.70 -30.31 -18.67
C GLY A 215 23.38 -30.10 -17.17
N PRO A 216 24.42 -30.01 -16.33
CA PRO A 216 24.26 -29.91 -14.87
C PRO A 216 23.82 -28.53 -14.38
N ASP A 217 24.05 -27.47 -15.17
CA ASP A 217 23.80 -26.09 -14.75
C ASP A 217 22.31 -25.68 -14.85
N VAL A 218 21.52 -26.41 -15.62
CA VAL A 218 20.09 -26.14 -15.80
C VAL A 218 19.29 -26.88 -14.73
N LYS A 219 18.52 -26.14 -13.93
CA LYS A 219 17.65 -26.74 -12.92
C LYS A 219 16.53 -27.57 -13.56
N ILE A 220 16.26 -28.76 -13.01
CA ILE A 220 15.20 -29.68 -13.42
C ILE A 220 14.21 -29.86 -12.28
N THR A 221 12.97 -29.45 -12.53
CA THR A 221 11.82 -29.67 -11.65
C THR A 221 10.94 -30.81 -12.19
N SER A 222 10.59 -31.77 -11.33
CA SER A 222 9.66 -32.86 -11.64
C SER A 222 8.36 -32.68 -10.86
N GLU A 223 7.24 -32.51 -11.55
CA GLU A 223 5.91 -32.51 -10.94
C GLU A 223 5.46 -33.94 -10.62
N ALA A 224 4.84 -34.11 -9.45
CA ALA A 224 4.39 -35.39 -8.92
C ALA A 224 3.00 -35.26 -8.29
N ARG A 225 2.10 -36.20 -8.64
CA ARG A 225 0.71 -36.29 -8.15
C ARG A 225 0.57 -37.23 -6.96
N ASP A 226 1.57 -38.09 -6.76
CA ASP A 226 1.65 -39.02 -5.66
C ASP A 226 3.09 -39.29 -5.20
N GLU A 227 3.22 -40.11 -4.16
CA GLU A 227 4.49 -40.47 -3.56
C GLU A 227 5.37 -41.31 -4.49
N ALA A 228 4.78 -42.14 -5.35
CA ALA A 228 5.53 -42.97 -6.28
C ALA A 228 6.21 -42.10 -7.36
N GLU A 229 5.47 -41.14 -7.92
CA GLU A 229 6.02 -40.16 -8.86
C GLU A 229 7.07 -39.25 -8.20
N ALA A 230 6.84 -38.82 -6.96
CA ALA A 230 7.80 -38.01 -6.22
C ALA A 230 9.13 -38.76 -5.99
N MET A 231 9.06 -40.03 -5.57
CA MET A 231 10.24 -40.87 -5.43
C MET A 231 10.94 -41.15 -6.76
N ALA A 232 10.19 -41.35 -7.84
CA ALA A 232 10.75 -41.50 -9.19
C ALA A 232 11.45 -40.22 -9.66
N GLY A 233 10.91 -39.03 -9.32
CA GLY A 233 11.57 -37.74 -9.58
C GLY A 233 12.97 -37.66 -8.96
N ILE A 234 13.08 -38.05 -7.68
CA ILE A 234 14.36 -38.07 -6.96
C ILE A 234 15.34 -39.07 -7.60
N ARG A 235 14.91 -40.32 -7.84
CA ARG A 235 15.75 -41.36 -8.50
C ARG A 235 16.15 -41.00 -9.93
N GLY A 236 15.35 -40.17 -10.61
CA GLY A 236 15.63 -39.62 -11.92
C GLY A 236 16.64 -38.46 -11.91
N GLY A 237 16.99 -37.92 -10.73
CA GLY A 237 17.95 -36.82 -10.58
C GLY A 237 17.35 -35.44 -10.78
N ALA A 238 16.07 -35.25 -10.46
CA ALA A 238 15.46 -33.92 -10.39
C ALA A 238 16.09 -33.10 -9.24
N ASP A 239 16.32 -31.80 -9.49
CA ASP A 239 16.79 -30.87 -8.46
C ASP A 239 15.64 -30.43 -7.53
N VAL A 240 14.41 -30.49 -8.06
CA VAL A 240 13.19 -30.14 -7.35
C VAL A 240 12.11 -31.16 -7.64
N VAL A 241 11.39 -31.57 -6.60
CA VAL A 241 10.13 -32.32 -6.74
C VAL A 241 8.97 -31.44 -6.31
N LEU A 242 8.03 -31.21 -7.23
CA LEU A 242 6.84 -30.39 -7.03
C LEU A 242 5.64 -31.30 -6.72
N LEU A 243 5.11 -31.18 -5.51
CA LEU A 243 3.97 -31.91 -4.98
C LEU A 243 2.68 -31.18 -5.39
N ASP A 244 2.00 -31.68 -6.42
CA ASP A 244 0.84 -31.01 -7.01
C ASP A 244 -0.47 -31.40 -6.31
N ASN A 245 -1.22 -30.38 -5.87
CA ASN A 245 -2.56 -30.51 -5.27
C ASN A 245 -2.64 -31.50 -4.08
N MET A 246 -1.55 -31.65 -3.31
CA MET A 246 -1.53 -32.51 -2.12
C MET A 246 -1.99 -31.76 -0.87
N SER A 247 -2.70 -32.46 0.03
CA SER A 247 -3.09 -31.87 1.31
C SER A 247 -1.87 -31.68 2.24
N PRO A 248 -1.91 -30.72 3.18
CA PRO A 248 -0.84 -30.53 4.16
C PRO A 248 -0.48 -31.79 4.94
N GLU A 249 -1.47 -32.60 5.31
CA GLU A 249 -1.30 -33.86 6.05
C GLU A 249 -0.52 -34.87 5.22
N ARG A 250 -0.93 -35.06 3.96
CA ARG A 250 -0.26 -35.96 3.01
C ARG A 250 1.18 -35.53 2.77
N MET A 251 1.42 -34.23 2.60
CA MET A 251 2.79 -33.70 2.46
C MET A 251 3.62 -33.95 3.71
N GLY A 252 3.05 -33.75 4.91
CA GLY A 252 3.73 -34.00 6.18
C GLY A 252 4.17 -35.46 6.38
N GLU A 253 3.41 -36.42 5.83
CA GLU A 253 3.78 -37.84 5.82
C GLU A 253 4.86 -38.18 4.78
N MET A 254 4.80 -37.54 3.60
CA MET A 254 5.68 -37.83 2.46
C MET A 254 7.06 -37.18 2.60
N VAL A 255 7.12 -35.91 3.03
CA VAL A 255 8.36 -35.12 3.09
C VAL A 255 9.50 -35.85 3.81
N PRO A 256 9.30 -36.46 5.00
CA PRO A 256 10.39 -37.20 5.67
C PRO A 256 10.92 -38.38 4.85
N ARG A 257 10.05 -39.10 4.14
CA ARG A 257 10.44 -40.26 3.31
C ARG A 257 11.19 -39.81 2.05
N LEU A 258 10.72 -38.73 1.42
CA LEU A 258 11.39 -38.13 0.27
C LEU A 258 12.79 -37.62 0.64
N ARG A 259 12.93 -36.95 1.79
CA ARG A 259 14.24 -36.51 2.30
C ARG A 259 15.16 -37.68 2.62
N ALA A 260 14.64 -38.76 3.23
CA ALA A 260 15.43 -39.97 3.51
C ALA A 260 15.95 -40.61 2.21
N LEU A 261 15.11 -40.71 1.18
CA LEU A 261 15.52 -41.21 -0.14
C LEU A 261 16.59 -40.33 -0.80
N ALA A 262 16.41 -39.01 -0.78
CA ALA A 262 17.41 -38.08 -1.33
C ALA A 262 18.75 -38.22 -0.61
N ALA A 263 18.73 -38.35 0.73
CA ALA A 263 19.94 -38.55 1.53
C ALA A 263 20.63 -39.90 1.24
N GLU A 264 19.87 -40.99 1.08
CA GLU A 264 20.39 -42.31 0.70
C GLU A 264 21.14 -42.26 -0.64
N LEU A 265 20.64 -41.46 -1.59
CA LEU A 265 21.24 -41.26 -2.90
C LEU A 265 22.35 -40.20 -2.90
N GLY A 266 22.65 -39.57 -1.76
CA GLY A 266 23.64 -38.48 -1.66
C GLY A 266 23.24 -37.22 -2.45
N GLN A 267 21.94 -37.00 -2.65
CA GLN A 267 21.38 -35.91 -3.42
C GLN A 267 20.82 -34.81 -2.51
N THR A 268 20.85 -33.57 -2.99
CA THR A 268 20.10 -32.46 -2.41
C THR A 268 18.94 -32.14 -3.35
N VAL A 269 17.71 -32.29 -2.87
CA VAL A 269 16.49 -32.05 -3.65
C VAL A 269 15.59 -31.09 -2.87
N GLU A 270 15.14 -30.02 -3.53
CA GLU A 270 14.13 -29.11 -2.98
C GLU A 270 12.73 -29.70 -3.15
N LEU A 271 11.89 -29.60 -2.13
CA LEU A 271 10.48 -29.98 -2.20
C LEU A 271 9.61 -28.73 -2.34
N GLU A 272 8.79 -28.69 -3.38
CA GLU A 272 7.88 -27.60 -3.68
C GLU A 272 6.42 -28.03 -3.50
N ALA A 273 5.61 -27.21 -2.81
CA ALA A 273 4.16 -27.37 -2.82
C ALA A 273 3.50 -26.44 -3.84
N SER A 274 2.51 -26.95 -4.59
CA SER A 274 1.72 -26.19 -5.56
C SER A 274 0.28 -26.70 -5.62
N GLY A 275 -0.63 -25.85 -6.13
CA GLY A 275 -2.00 -26.24 -6.46
C GLY A 275 -3.02 -25.93 -5.36
N GLY A 276 -4.02 -25.09 -5.70
CA GLY A 276 -5.15 -24.77 -4.82
C GLY A 276 -4.81 -24.10 -3.47
N ILE A 277 -3.57 -23.62 -3.28
CA ILE A 277 -3.11 -23.06 -2.02
C ILE A 277 -3.75 -21.68 -1.80
N THR A 278 -4.31 -21.47 -0.61
CA THR A 278 -4.98 -20.23 -0.18
C THR A 278 -4.29 -19.67 1.05
N HIS A 279 -4.58 -18.42 1.43
CA HIS A 279 -4.08 -17.86 2.70
C HIS A 279 -4.42 -18.72 3.92
N ALA A 280 -5.59 -19.37 3.92
CA ALA A 280 -6.02 -20.21 5.03
C ALA A 280 -5.21 -21.51 5.12
N THR A 281 -4.88 -22.13 3.98
CA THR A 281 -4.14 -23.40 3.95
C THR A 281 -2.63 -23.22 3.98
N LEU A 282 -2.13 -22.05 3.58
CA LEU A 282 -0.70 -21.75 3.42
C LEU A 282 0.14 -22.05 4.68
N PRO A 283 -0.23 -21.66 5.91
CA PRO A 283 0.57 -21.97 7.10
C PRO A 283 0.71 -23.48 7.35
N ALA A 284 -0.34 -24.26 7.08
CA ALA A 284 -0.31 -25.71 7.23
C ALA A 284 0.58 -26.37 6.18
N VAL A 285 0.50 -25.91 4.91
CA VAL A 285 1.40 -26.34 3.83
C VAL A 285 2.85 -26.06 4.21
N ALA A 286 3.15 -24.85 4.70
CA ALA A 286 4.51 -24.48 5.09
C ALA A 286 5.07 -25.34 6.24
N ARG A 287 4.21 -25.74 7.19
CA ARG A 287 4.60 -26.65 8.30
C ARG A 287 4.76 -28.11 7.88
N SER A 288 4.38 -28.50 6.67
CA SER A 288 4.63 -29.86 6.16
C SER A 288 6.13 -30.15 5.92
N GLY A 289 6.98 -29.12 5.94
CA GLY A 289 8.43 -29.25 5.78
C GLY A 289 8.93 -29.14 4.34
N VAL A 290 8.09 -28.63 3.42
CA VAL A 290 8.51 -28.23 2.06
C VAL A 290 9.42 -27.00 2.10
N ASP A 291 10.35 -26.92 1.15
CA ASP A 291 11.34 -25.83 1.08
C ASP A 291 10.78 -24.58 0.39
N ARG A 292 9.80 -24.78 -0.50
CA ARG A 292 9.21 -23.70 -1.29
C ARG A 292 7.74 -23.96 -1.61
N ILE A 293 6.98 -22.89 -1.82
CA ILE A 293 5.54 -22.93 -2.09
C ILE A 293 5.25 -21.98 -3.24
N SER A 294 4.83 -22.49 -4.39
CA SER A 294 4.49 -21.64 -5.53
C SER A 294 3.00 -21.33 -5.59
N MET A 295 2.68 -20.05 -5.78
CA MET A 295 1.32 -19.54 -5.75
C MET A 295 1.04 -18.68 -6.98
N GLY A 296 0.19 -19.17 -7.88
CA GLY A 296 -0.26 -18.39 -9.04
C GLY A 296 -1.04 -17.14 -8.65
N ALA A 297 -1.82 -17.23 -7.57
CA ALA A 297 -2.71 -16.15 -7.13
C ALA A 297 -1.97 -14.84 -6.81
N LEU A 298 -0.66 -14.90 -6.54
CA LEU A 298 0.18 -13.73 -6.33
C LEU A 298 0.19 -12.78 -7.53
N THR A 299 0.06 -13.28 -8.76
CA THR A 299 0.24 -12.47 -9.97
C THR A 299 -1.00 -12.41 -10.87
N HIS A 300 -1.79 -13.50 -10.99
CA HIS A 300 -3.02 -13.46 -11.80
C HIS A 300 -4.25 -12.95 -11.04
N SER A 301 -4.23 -12.88 -9.70
CA SER A 301 -5.40 -12.52 -8.89
C SER A 301 -5.10 -11.59 -7.72
N ALA A 302 -3.96 -10.91 -7.72
CA ALA A 302 -3.69 -9.88 -6.71
C ALA A 302 -4.61 -8.68 -6.91
N PRO A 303 -5.35 -8.23 -5.88
CA PRO A 303 -6.08 -6.98 -5.94
C PRO A 303 -5.08 -5.82 -6.05
N ALA A 304 -5.42 -4.80 -6.84
CA ALA A 304 -4.60 -3.60 -6.94
C ALA A 304 -4.65 -2.81 -5.61
N LEU A 305 -3.52 -2.25 -5.18
CA LEU A 305 -3.47 -1.40 -4.00
C LEU A 305 -4.11 -0.04 -4.31
N ASP A 306 -5.06 0.42 -3.49
CA ASP A 306 -5.73 1.69 -3.76
C ASP A 306 -4.79 2.89 -3.50
N LEU A 307 -4.57 3.68 -4.55
CA LEU A 307 -3.73 4.88 -4.58
C LEU A 307 -4.46 5.98 -5.35
N SER A 308 -4.36 7.23 -4.90
CA SER A 308 -4.95 8.38 -5.62
C SER A 308 -3.89 9.39 -6.02
N LEU A 309 -4.11 10.07 -7.15
CA LEU A 309 -3.30 11.22 -7.55
C LEU A 309 -4.07 12.52 -7.28
N ASN A 310 -3.51 13.40 -6.46
CA ASN A 310 -4.03 14.74 -6.24
C ASN A 310 -3.27 15.71 -7.15
N LEU A 311 -3.98 16.54 -7.92
CA LEU A 311 -3.39 17.48 -8.86
C LEU A 311 -3.65 18.93 -8.44
N GLU A 312 -2.59 19.74 -8.47
CA GLU A 312 -2.62 21.18 -8.23
C GLU A 312 -2.01 21.89 -9.45
N PHE A 313 -2.54 23.03 -9.88
CA PHE A 313 -2.07 23.72 -11.09
C PHE A 313 -1.76 25.19 -10.82
N ASP A 314 -0.61 25.66 -11.32
CA ASP A 314 -0.16 27.04 -11.14
C ASP A 314 -1.12 28.04 -11.81
N ASP A 315 -1.36 29.21 -11.23
CA ASP A 315 -2.29 30.20 -11.82
C ASP A 315 -1.83 30.73 -13.19
N GLU A 316 -2.78 30.98 -14.08
CA GLU A 316 -2.51 31.54 -15.41
C GLU A 316 -2.26 33.05 -15.36
N GLY A 317 -0.98 33.45 -15.35
CA GLY A 317 -0.55 34.80 -15.71
C GLY A 317 -0.63 35.86 -14.61
N GLY A 318 0.47 36.58 -14.42
CA GLY A 318 0.57 37.71 -13.50
C GLY A 318 -0.42 38.83 -13.84
N ALA A 319 -1.43 38.98 -13.00
CA ALA A 319 -1.98 40.27 -12.64
C ALA A 319 -1.80 40.40 -11.13
N ASP A 320 -1.11 41.46 -10.72
CA ASP A 320 -1.06 41.98 -9.36
C ASP A 320 -2.48 42.04 -8.79
N ARG A 321 -2.87 40.97 -8.07
CA ARG A 321 -3.86 41.03 -7.01
C ARG A 321 -3.10 41.15 -5.70
N SER A 322 -2.52 42.33 -5.48
CA SER A 322 -2.29 42.85 -4.14
C SER A 322 -3.62 42.76 -3.38
N GLY A 323 -3.76 41.70 -2.57
CA GLY A 323 -4.89 41.46 -1.69
C GLY A 323 -5.79 40.28 -2.07
N ALA A 324 -5.27 39.07 -2.21
CA ALA A 324 -6.07 37.85 -2.06
C ALA A 324 -5.19 36.69 -1.57
N HIS A 325 -5.59 36.13 -0.43
CA HIS A 325 -5.06 34.98 0.31
C HIS A 325 -4.25 33.98 -0.54
N THR A 326 -2.99 33.77 -0.16
CA THR A 326 -2.30 32.50 -0.36
C THR A 326 -3.16 31.41 0.30
N PRO A 327 -3.67 30.38 -0.41
CA PRO A 327 -4.34 29.28 0.26
C PRO A 327 -3.33 28.57 1.14
N ALA A 328 -3.62 28.46 2.44
CA ALA A 328 -2.77 27.77 3.38
C ALA A 328 -2.65 26.30 3.00
N ARG A 329 -1.41 25.87 2.85
CA ARG A 329 -1.01 24.48 2.66
C ARG A 329 -1.55 23.64 3.82
N ALA A 330 -2.07 22.45 3.53
CA ALA A 330 -2.23 21.44 4.56
C ALA A 330 -0.85 20.87 4.90
N GLU A 331 -0.12 21.54 5.80
CA GLU A 331 1.13 21.01 6.34
C GLU A 331 0.79 20.01 7.45
N VAL A 332 0.70 18.72 7.10
CA VAL A 332 0.72 17.64 8.08
C VAL A 332 2.14 17.51 8.60
N VAL A 333 2.48 18.29 9.64
CA VAL A 333 3.79 18.22 10.29
C VAL A 333 3.73 17.21 11.42
N ARG A 334 4.08 15.95 11.13
CA ARG A 334 4.36 14.97 12.19
C ARG A 334 5.63 15.39 12.92
N ARG A 335 5.49 15.95 14.13
CA ARG A 335 6.62 16.24 15.02
C ARG A 335 6.82 15.06 15.96
N ASP A 336 7.70 14.13 15.58
CA ASP A 336 8.10 12.97 16.39
C ASP A 336 9.04 13.35 17.56
N ASP A 337 8.91 14.55 18.14
CA ASP A 337 9.83 15.05 19.17
C ASP A 337 9.62 14.38 20.55
N GLU A 338 8.48 13.69 20.76
CA GLU A 338 8.21 12.84 21.93
C GLU A 338 7.47 11.55 21.52
N PRO A 339 7.96 10.33 21.88
CA PRO A 339 7.22 9.08 21.67
C PRO A 339 5.82 9.12 22.29
N GLY A 340 4.82 8.58 21.59
CA GLY A 340 3.44 8.62 22.05
C GLY A 340 2.78 9.98 21.90
N THR A 341 3.23 10.84 20.97
CA THR A 341 2.55 12.09 20.61
C THR A 341 2.22 12.20 19.12
N LEU A 342 1.08 12.81 18.83
CA LEU A 342 0.59 13.18 17.50
C LEU A 342 0.22 14.66 17.53
N ASP A 343 0.73 15.42 16.57
CA ASP A 343 0.46 16.85 16.39
C ASP A 343 0.09 17.06 14.93
N LEU A 344 -1.13 17.53 14.66
CA LEU A 344 -1.63 17.81 13.33
C LEU A 344 -2.07 19.26 13.26
N ASP A 345 -1.65 19.99 12.22
CA ASP A 345 -2.13 21.34 11.90
C ASP A 345 -2.81 21.32 10.53
N LEU A 346 -4.10 21.68 10.49
CA LEU A 346 -4.97 21.45 9.34
C LEU A 346 -5.99 22.58 9.18
N PRO A 347 -6.51 22.80 7.96
CA PRO A 347 -7.63 23.72 7.75
C PRO A 347 -8.89 23.28 8.51
N ALA A 348 -9.63 24.23 9.07
CA ALA A 348 -10.85 23.98 9.85
C ALA A 348 -12.06 23.65 8.95
N THR A 349 -12.03 22.51 8.24
CA THR A 349 -13.19 21.97 7.49
C THR A 349 -13.60 20.60 7.98
N HIS A 350 -14.88 20.22 7.78
CA HIS A 350 -15.34 18.87 8.11
C HIS A 350 -14.59 17.77 7.33
N ALA A 351 -14.11 18.05 6.11
CA ALA A 351 -13.30 17.09 5.35
C ALA A 351 -11.97 16.78 6.04
N HIS A 352 -11.28 17.81 6.53
CA HIS A 352 -10.03 17.65 7.27
C HIS A 352 -10.26 17.11 8.69
N GLY A 353 -11.39 17.43 9.33
CA GLY A 353 -11.81 16.81 10.60
C GLY A 353 -11.99 15.29 10.48
N ARG A 354 -12.67 14.82 9.42
CA ARG A 354 -12.78 13.38 9.14
C ARG A 354 -11.43 12.71 8.86
N MET A 355 -10.50 13.43 8.22
CA MET A 355 -9.14 12.95 8.01
C MET A 355 -8.38 12.82 9.33
N ALA A 356 -8.37 13.86 10.16
CA ALA A 356 -7.69 13.88 11.46
C ALA A 356 -8.23 12.82 12.42
N ARG A 357 -9.56 12.60 12.46
CA ARG A 357 -10.17 11.50 13.23
C ARG A 357 -9.62 10.13 12.84
N ARG A 358 -9.45 9.88 11.54
CA ARG A 358 -8.89 8.62 11.02
C ARG A 358 -7.41 8.46 11.39
N ILE A 359 -6.63 9.54 11.26
CA ILE A 359 -5.20 9.55 11.64
C ILE A 359 -5.06 9.30 13.15
N ALA A 360 -5.87 9.94 13.99
CA ALA A 360 -5.85 9.72 15.44
C ALA A 360 -6.21 8.28 15.83
N ARG A 361 -7.20 7.67 15.16
CA ARG A 361 -7.52 6.24 15.34
C ARG A 361 -6.32 5.35 14.98
N GLN A 362 -5.66 5.61 13.86
CA GLN A 362 -4.50 4.84 13.41
C GLN A 362 -3.30 5.00 14.35
N PHE A 363 -3.07 6.22 14.83
CA PHE A 363 -2.06 6.52 15.84
C PHE A 363 -2.34 5.76 17.16
N ALA A 364 -3.58 5.76 17.64
CA ALA A 364 -3.95 4.98 18.82
C ALA A 364 -3.70 3.46 18.64
N VAL A 365 -3.94 2.92 17.45
CA VAL A 365 -3.60 1.53 17.12
C VAL A 365 -2.09 1.30 17.17
N SER A 366 -1.27 2.20 16.61
CA SER A 366 0.19 2.04 16.60
C SER A 366 0.81 2.14 17.99
N GLU A 367 0.23 2.94 18.89
CA GLU A 367 0.67 3.07 20.28
C GLU A 367 0.14 1.94 21.19
N GLY A 368 -0.58 0.97 20.64
CA GLY A 368 -1.01 -0.24 21.34
C GLY A 368 -2.22 -0.04 22.26
N LEU A 369 -3.10 0.94 22.00
CA LEU A 369 -4.33 1.08 22.78
C LEU A 369 -5.23 -0.17 22.62
N PRO A 370 -5.90 -0.61 23.70
CA PRO A 370 -6.97 -1.60 23.61
C PRO A 370 -8.12 -1.10 22.74
N THR A 371 -8.83 -2.02 22.06
CA THR A 371 -9.91 -1.68 21.11
C THR A 371 -10.99 -0.77 21.71
N ALA A 372 -11.42 -1.01 22.96
CA ALA A 372 -12.40 -0.17 23.62
C ALA A 372 -11.91 1.27 23.87
N GLU A 373 -10.61 1.45 24.13
CA GLU A 373 -10.00 2.77 24.27
C GLU A 373 -9.83 3.48 22.93
N ILE A 374 -9.53 2.74 21.86
CA ILE A 374 -9.47 3.29 20.50
C ILE A 374 -10.85 3.83 20.08
N GLU A 375 -11.93 3.09 20.34
CA GLU A 375 -13.30 3.54 20.05
C GLU A 375 -13.69 4.77 20.86
N THR A 376 -13.33 4.81 22.15
CA THR A 376 -13.54 5.98 23.00
C THR A 376 -12.78 7.19 22.45
N LEU A 377 -11.49 7.04 22.18
CA LEU A 377 -10.64 8.11 21.67
C LEU A 377 -11.11 8.60 20.30
N GLU A 378 -11.52 7.71 19.40
CA GLU A 378 -12.06 8.08 18.09
C GLU A 378 -13.36 8.89 18.20
N PHE A 379 -14.25 8.54 19.13
CA PHE A 379 -15.45 9.32 19.40
C PHE A 379 -15.09 10.72 19.91
N VAL A 380 -14.23 10.79 20.93
CA VAL A 380 -13.82 12.06 21.55
C VAL A 380 -13.10 12.96 20.54
N VAL A 381 -12.15 12.44 19.77
CA VAL A 381 -11.47 13.21 18.71
C VAL A 381 -12.47 13.74 17.68
N GLY A 382 -13.45 12.92 17.28
CA GLY A 382 -14.48 13.33 16.33
C GLY A 382 -15.29 14.53 16.84
N GLU A 383 -15.85 14.41 18.03
CA GLU A 383 -16.65 15.47 18.65
C GLU A 383 -15.84 16.75 18.89
N LEU A 384 -14.59 16.65 19.35
CA LEU A 384 -13.74 17.82 19.56
C LEU A 384 -13.42 18.55 18.24
N LEU A 385 -13.15 17.80 17.16
CA LEU A 385 -12.88 18.37 15.84
C LEU A 385 -14.11 18.99 15.21
N ASP A 386 -15.27 18.33 15.27
CA ASP A 386 -16.50 18.87 14.69
C ASP A 386 -16.90 20.17 15.41
N ASN A 387 -16.71 20.25 16.72
CA ASN A 387 -16.95 21.49 17.46
C ASN A 387 -15.96 22.61 17.14
N ALA A 388 -14.67 22.28 17.02
CA ALA A 388 -13.66 23.24 16.59
C ALA A 388 -13.95 23.77 15.16
N VAL A 389 -14.47 22.94 14.27
CA VAL A 389 -14.91 23.38 12.93
C VAL A 389 -16.16 24.27 13.04
N ASP A 390 -17.18 23.82 13.76
CA ASP A 390 -18.47 24.52 13.84
C ASP A 390 -18.39 25.87 14.53
N HIS A 391 -17.61 25.96 15.62
CA HIS A 391 -17.46 27.17 16.42
C HIS A 391 -16.22 27.98 16.06
N GLY A 392 -15.24 27.37 15.38
CA GLY A 392 -14.05 28.05 14.89
C GLY A 392 -14.26 28.80 13.56
N GLY A 393 -15.50 29.04 13.12
CA GLY A 393 -15.75 29.76 11.87
C GLY A 393 -15.61 28.92 10.59
N GLY A 394 -15.45 27.60 10.73
CA GLY A 394 -15.46 26.60 9.66
C GLY A 394 -16.80 25.89 9.45
N GLY A 395 -17.82 26.14 10.28
CA GLY A 395 -19.07 25.34 10.35
C GLY A 395 -19.94 25.29 9.08
N ALA A 396 -19.70 26.16 8.10
CA ALA A 396 -20.34 26.07 6.78
C ALA A 396 -19.42 25.46 5.70
N ALA A 397 -18.14 25.25 6.01
CA ALA A 397 -17.10 24.88 5.06
C ALA A 397 -16.91 23.35 5.00
N ARG A 398 -17.28 22.78 3.85
CA ARG A 398 -17.02 21.36 3.57
C ARG A 398 -15.65 21.18 2.94
N GLU A 399 -15.29 22.09 2.03
CA GLU A 399 -14.04 22.11 1.29
C GLU A 399 -13.21 23.35 1.61
N LEU A 400 -11.92 23.33 1.27
CA LEU A 400 -10.98 24.43 1.56
C LEU A 400 -11.43 25.77 0.95
N GLN A 401 -12.08 25.72 -0.20
CA GLN A 401 -12.60 26.89 -0.92
C GLN A 401 -13.82 27.53 -0.24
N ASP A 402 -14.50 26.81 0.65
CA ASP A 402 -15.69 27.26 1.35
C ASP A 402 -15.33 27.99 2.66
N LEU A 403 -14.07 27.92 3.08
CA LEU A 403 -13.57 28.56 4.29
C LEU A 403 -13.54 30.09 4.09
N PRO A 404 -14.22 30.86 4.97
CA PRO A 404 -14.29 32.32 4.83
C PRO A 404 -12.93 33.02 5.02
N LYS A 405 -11.95 32.36 5.65
CA LYS A 405 -10.56 32.82 5.88
C LYS A 405 -9.63 31.60 6.01
N ASP A 406 -8.34 31.85 6.25
CA ASP A 406 -7.37 30.82 6.63
C ASP A 406 -7.53 30.38 8.10
N VAL A 407 -8.70 29.83 8.42
CA VAL A 407 -8.96 29.29 9.74
C VAL A 407 -8.31 27.91 9.84
N ARG A 408 -7.39 27.78 10.79
CA ARG A 408 -6.69 26.53 11.10
C ARG A 408 -7.22 25.92 12.39
N MET A 409 -7.09 24.60 12.49
CA MET A 409 -7.26 23.85 13.71
C MET A 409 -6.05 22.94 13.94
N ARG A 410 -5.69 22.77 15.21
CA ARG A 410 -4.57 21.94 15.63
C ARG A 410 -5.05 20.82 16.54
N LEU A 411 -4.77 19.58 16.18
CA LEU A 411 -5.07 18.39 16.97
C LEU A 411 -3.78 17.87 17.61
N PHE A 412 -3.79 17.77 18.93
CA PHE A 412 -2.76 17.09 19.71
C PHE A 412 -3.36 15.84 20.33
N VAL A 413 -2.71 14.69 20.15
CA VAL A 413 -3.04 13.44 20.84
C VAL A 413 -1.80 12.92 21.54
N ARG A 414 -1.91 12.59 22.81
CA ARG A 414 -0.85 11.93 23.57
C ARG A 414 -1.37 10.61 24.12
N VAL A 415 -0.57 9.57 23.97
CA VAL A 415 -0.84 8.22 24.46
C VAL A 415 0.33 7.78 25.35
N LYS A 416 0.01 7.16 26.49
CA LYS A 416 0.97 6.43 27.32
C LYS A 416 0.35 5.10 27.75
N CYS A 417 1.00 4.01 27.37
CA CYS A 417 0.64 2.66 27.79
C CYS A 417 1.66 2.17 28.85
N ALA A 418 1.18 1.78 30.03
CA ALA A 418 1.95 1.08 31.05
C ALA A 418 1.31 -0.30 31.32
N GLU A 419 2.04 -1.22 31.99
CA GLU A 419 1.64 -2.64 32.15
C GLU A 419 0.18 -2.84 32.61
N ASP A 420 -0.38 -1.92 33.41
CA ASP A 420 -1.75 -2.00 33.94
C ASP A 420 -2.60 -0.72 33.72
N SER A 421 -2.14 0.25 32.92
CA SER A 421 -2.87 1.52 32.73
C SER A 421 -2.67 2.15 31.36
N VAL A 422 -3.77 2.62 30.78
CA VAL A 422 -3.78 3.40 29.53
C VAL A 422 -4.15 4.84 29.86
N LEU A 423 -3.30 5.77 29.46
CA LEU A 423 -3.49 7.20 29.64
C LEU A 423 -3.50 7.86 28.27
N TRP A 424 -4.53 8.63 27.97
CA TRP A 424 -4.52 9.47 26.78
C TRP A 424 -5.10 10.85 27.05
N ALA A 425 -4.59 11.82 26.31
CA ALA A 425 -5.07 13.20 26.30
C ALA A 425 -5.21 13.67 24.87
N VAL A 426 -6.32 14.35 24.58
CA VAL A 426 -6.62 14.95 23.28
C VAL A 426 -6.84 16.44 23.50
N ARG A 427 -6.20 17.28 22.70
CA ARG A 427 -6.44 18.72 22.68
C ARG A 427 -6.68 19.18 21.25
N VAL A 428 -7.77 19.90 21.04
CA VAL A 428 -8.06 20.58 19.76
C VAL A 428 -8.07 22.08 20.01
N GLU A 429 -7.36 22.82 19.18
CA GLU A 429 -7.36 24.28 19.18
C GLU A 429 -7.81 24.81 17.83
N ASP A 430 -8.57 25.90 17.78
CA ASP A 430 -8.90 26.63 16.56
C ASP A 430 -8.56 28.11 16.65
N GLN A 431 -8.54 28.77 15.49
CA GLN A 431 -8.26 30.21 15.34
C GLN A 431 -9.51 31.06 15.06
N GLY A 432 -10.67 30.58 15.50
CA GLY A 432 -11.94 30.84 14.87
C GLY A 432 -12.94 31.74 15.58
N GLY A 433 -12.54 32.42 16.65
CA GLY A 433 -13.36 33.42 17.34
C GLY A 433 -14.54 32.86 18.14
N GLY A 434 -14.61 31.55 18.39
CA GLY A 434 -15.63 30.93 19.25
C GLY A 434 -15.53 31.39 20.72
N GLU A 435 -16.68 31.43 21.43
CA GLU A 435 -16.73 31.84 22.84
C GLU A 435 -16.72 30.61 23.79
N PRO A 436 -15.68 30.43 24.63
CA PRO A 436 -15.58 29.28 25.55
C PRO A 436 -16.74 29.14 26.52
N ALA A 437 -17.38 30.25 26.93
CA ALA A 437 -18.50 30.25 27.86
C ALA A 437 -19.73 29.50 27.31
N LEU A 438 -19.99 29.62 26.00
CA LEU A 438 -21.12 28.98 25.33
C LEU A 438 -20.98 27.44 25.29
N VAL A 439 -19.75 26.96 25.07
CA VAL A 439 -19.45 25.52 25.06
C VAL A 439 -19.49 24.95 26.48
N ARG A 440 -18.99 25.69 27.49
CA ARG A 440 -19.08 25.27 28.89
C ARG A 440 -20.53 25.08 29.35
N SER A 441 -21.45 25.95 28.97
CA SER A 441 -22.87 25.78 29.32
C SER A 441 -23.53 24.55 28.70
N MET A 442 -22.96 23.98 27.63
CA MET A 442 -23.44 22.74 27.01
C MET A 442 -22.90 21.48 27.69
N ILE A 443 -21.73 21.58 28.33
CA ILE A 443 -21.10 20.49 29.10
C ILE A 443 -21.69 20.42 30.51
N GLU A 444 -21.88 21.58 31.15
CA GLU A 444 -22.42 21.74 32.51
C GLU A 444 -23.70 22.57 32.50
N PRO A 445 -24.82 22.01 32.00
CA PRO A 445 -26.08 22.75 31.92
C PRO A 445 -26.59 23.17 33.30
N GLU A 446 -26.93 24.46 33.46
CA GLU A 446 -27.40 25.04 34.73
C GLU A 446 -28.73 24.44 35.22
N ASP A 447 -29.58 23.97 34.30
CA ASP A 447 -30.97 23.53 34.56
C ASP A 447 -31.17 21.99 34.56
N GLY A 448 -30.09 21.20 34.56
CA GLY A 448 -30.16 19.72 34.56
C GLY A 448 -29.87 19.08 33.20
N ILE A 449 -30.34 17.85 32.96
CA ILE A 449 -30.00 17.05 31.76
C ILE A 449 -30.26 17.87 30.48
N PRO A 450 -29.28 18.00 29.58
CA PRO A 450 -29.44 18.80 28.36
C PRO A 450 -30.54 18.24 27.47
N ASP A 451 -31.13 19.10 26.64
CA ASP A 451 -32.14 18.69 25.66
C ASP A 451 -31.54 17.65 24.71
N LEU A 452 -32.00 16.40 24.83
CA LEU A 452 -31.50 15.27 24.04
C LEU A 452 -31.96 15.32 22.58
N GLU A 453 -32.86 16.25 22.22
CA GLU A 453 -33.23 16.56 20.84
C GLU A 453 -32.23 17.51 20.16
N ASP A 454 -31.38 18.22 20.90
CA ASP A 454 -30.25 18.96 20.36
C ASP A 454 -29.03 18.04 20.17
N GLU A 455 -28.71 17.76 18.91
CA GLU A 455 -27.58 16.89 18.54
C GLU A 455 -26.26 17.37 19.16
N ARG A 456 -26.05 18.68 19.32
CA ARG A 456 -24.82 19.26 19.89
C ARG A 456 -24.75 19.13 21.41
N GLY A 457 -25.84 19.46 22.10
CA GLY A 457 -25.95 19.26 23.55
C GLY A 457 -25.80 17.79 23.95
N ARG A 458 -26.35 16.88 23.13
CA ARG A 458 -26.20 15.43 23.32
C ARG A 458 -24.76 14.93 23.12
N GLY A 459 -24.04 15.45 22.12
CA GLY A 459 -22.64 15.11 21.85
C GLY A 459 -21.72 15.43 23.03
N PHE A 460 -21.77 16.67 23.53
CA PHE A 460 -20.97 17.10 24.69
C PHE A 460 -21.31 16.36 25.98
N PHE A 461 -22.60 16.09 26.22
CA PHE A 461 -23.02 15.30 27.37
C PHE A 461 -22.42 13.89 27.34
N LEU A 462 -22.49 13.20 26.20
CA LEU A 462 -21.89 11.87 26.03
C LEU A 462 -20.37 11.93 26.18
N LEU A 463 -19.72 12.95 25.61
CA LEU A 463 -18.28 13.17 25.71
C LEU A 463 -17.85 13.30 27.18
N ALA A 464 -18.55 14.09 27.98
CA ALA A 464 -18.27 14.28 29.41
C ALA A 464 -18.46 13.00 30.24
N GLN A 465 -19.25 12.02 29.77
CA GLN A 465 -19.38 10.71 30.42
C GLN A 465 -18.27 9.72 30.03
N MET A 466 -17.54 9.99 28.95
CA MET A 466 -16.55 9.07 28.37
C MET A 466 -15.10 9.36 28.79
N VAL A 467 -14.86 10.50 29.44
CA VAL A 467 -13.54 10.99 29.86
C VAL A 467 -13.55 11.36 31.34
N ASP A 468 -12.38 11.37 31.98
CA ASP A 468 -12.26 11.70 33.40
C ASP A 468 -12.23 13.22 33.64
N GLU A 469 -11.63 13.96 32.69
CA GLU A 469 -11.53 15.42 32.70
C GLU A 469 -11.83 15.98 31.31
N LEU A 470 -12.59 17.07 31.26
CA LEU A 470 -12.88 17.84 30.06
C LEU A 470 -12.75 19.33 30.38
N ASP A 471 -11.78 19.98 29.77
CA ASP A 471 -11.47 21.40 29.94
C ASP A 471 -11.80 22.18 28.66
N VAL A 472 -12.41 23.36 28.82
CA VAL A 472 -12.67 24.30 27.73
C VAL A 472 -12.05 25.65 28.08
N SER A 473 -11.14 26.14 27.25
CA SER A 473 -10.48 27.43 27.43
C SER A 473 -10.39 28.21 26.11
N THR A 474 -9.82 29.41 26.19
CA THR A 474 -9.35 30.11 24.99
C THR A 474 -8.07 29.44 24.48
N SER A 475 -7.87 29.42 23.17
CA SER A 475 -6.62 28.98 22.53
C SER A 475 -5.41 29.79 22.99
N VAL A 476 -4.20 29.22 22.85
CA VAL A 476 -2.94 29.84 23.32
C VAL A 476 -2.65 31.17 22.61
N ASP A 477 -3.07 31.32 21.36
CA ASP A 477 -2.95 32.57 20.60
C ASP A 477 -4.04 33.60 20.94
N GLY A 478 -5.01 33.23 21.78
CA GLY A 478 -6.11 34.10 22.21
C GLY A 478 -7.19 34.33 21.16
N LEU A 479 -7.16 33.60 20.04
CA LEU A 479 -7.99 33.85 18.85
C LEU A 479 -9.18 32.89 18.70
N GLY A 480 -9.25 31.79 19.44
CA GLY A 480 -10.31 30.79 19.30
C GLY A 480 -10.47 29.88 20.51
N LEU A 481 -11.02 28.69 20.28
CA LEU A 481 -11.33 27.71 21.33
C LEU A 481 -10.16 26.74 21.55
N ALA A 482 -9.98 26.29 22.78
CA ALA A 482 -9.19 25.10 23.10
C ALA A 482 -10.06 24.13 23.90
N LEU A 483 -10.18 22.90 23.40
CA LEU A 483 -10.88 21.80 24.04
C LEU A 483 -9.88 20.71 24.39
N GLU A 484 -9.81 20.32 25.66
CA GLU A 484 -8.90 19.28 26.13
C GLU A 484 -9.65 18.20 26.91
N ALA A 485 -9.49 16.95 26.49
CA ALA A 485 -10.10 15.79 27.12
C ALA A 485 -9.03 14.81 27.58
N ARG A 486 -9.15 14.28 28.80
CA ARG A 486 -8.18 13.34 29.39
C ARG A 486 -8.86 12.10 29.97
N LYS A 487 -8.22 10.95 29.80
CA LYS A 487 -8.65 9.68 30.37
C LYS A 487 -7.47 8.98 31.08
N GLY A 488 -7.72 8.51 32.29
CA GLY A 488 -6.82 7.84 33.23
C GLY A 488 -6.20 8.74 34.32
N HIS A 489 -6.59 10.02 34.45
CA HIS A 489 -6.28 10.79 35.66
C HIS A 489 -7.28 10.42 36.75
N GLY A 490 -6.80 9.79 37.83
CA GLY A 490 -7.65 9.47 38.96
C GLY A 490 -8.35 10.72 39.47
N ARG A 491 -9.69 10.70 39.55
CA ARG A 491 -10.43 11.58 40.47
C ARG A 491 -9.73 11.47 41.82
N ALA A 492 -9.07 12.54 42.26
CA ALA A 492 -8.74 12.68 43.66
C ALA A 492 -10.09 12.59 44.41
N ALA A 493 -10.31 11.46 45.08
CA ALA A 493 -11.49 11.24 45.90
C ALA A 493 -11.60 12.40 46.91
N SER A 494 -12.69 13.17 46.80
CA SER A 494 -13.17 14.04 47.87
C SER A 494 -13.99 13.25 48.88
#